data_AF-W9XVR7-F1
#
_entry.id   AF-W9XVR7-F1
#
_cell.length_a   1.000
_cell.length_b   1.000
_cell.length_c   1.000
_cell.angle_alpha   90.00
_cell.angle_beta   90.00
_cell.angle_gamma   90.00
#
_symmetry.space_group_name_H-M   'P 1'
#
loop_
_entity.id
_entity.type
_entity.pdbx_description
1 polymer ?
#
loop_
_entity_poly.entity_id
_entity_poly.type
_entity_poly.pdbx_seq_one_letter_code
_entity_poly.pdbx_strand_id
1 'polypeptide(L)'
;MGDTTDSFTYLETPDDAQWSQNAFQYAVQVWLPSVFRDVEILDATLASSASTQATIERIVQGCLANRMHMFSLLAASTAFQKYVLRLQNYRHDTPEYCMGKALQYLRHHLASNPEVDELLIFDLETLAAFERYVGNFQGARTHLVMVQHLVRSLGDLGRLQPSMRPLCWLWDLAVAGGLGEPPLLPLLWDHGSLPGEQMVGAILPDLSRAGIAPSGSALLRYTNIVHPVLSDIIVDTVQWFHVQQHHHVHNYARSPTQSWASRQVYTLVHRLLSWSADPADASHQEILYHAIAESIKQALLVVISDIERAPNGNARTDAVSMSDPTMFSWSNIGRLRAQLLPIYNNQTWTEQDEEIVLWMVCLGVQHATDAQDRDWFGSFAARLTRRRDITRDDMIQLMARYLHRCESTGRPDIDGLQTALAQ
;
A
#
# COMPACT_ATOMS: atom_id res chain seq x y z
N MET A 1 -25.67 17.79 -44.36
CA MET A 1 -25.62 18.16 -42.93
C MET A 1 -25.98 16.92 -42.17
N GLY A 2 -24.96 16.21 -41.68
CA GLY A 2 -25.12 14.95 -40.96
C GLY A 2 -25.50 15.27 -39.52
N ASP A 3 -26.59 14.67 -39.07
CA ASP A 3 -27.10 14.75 -37.72
C ASP A 3 -26.16 13.91 -36.84
N THR A 4 -25.22 14.58 -36.17
CA THR A 4 -24.38 13.97 -35.14
C THR A 4 -25.27 13.75 -33.91
N THR A 5 -25.90 12.59 -33.84
CA THR A 5 -26.51 12.10 -32.60
C THR A 5 -25.43 12.09 -31.53
N ASP A 6 -25.57 13.02 -30.59
CA ASP A 6 -24.74 13.12 -29.40
C ASP A 6 -24.80 11.77 -28.69
N SER A 7 -23.69 11.02 -28.67
CA SER A 7 -23.66 9.63 -28.19
C SER A 7 -23.95 9.50 -26.70
N PHE A 8 -24.20 10.62 -26.01
CA PHE A 8 -24.46 10.68 -24.58
C PHE A 8 -25.55 11.72 -24.26
N THR A 9 -26.83 11.35 -24.37
CA THR A 9 -27.91 12.25 -23.92
C THR A 9 -28.20 12.08 -22.42
N TYR A 10 -28.15 10.86 -21.86
CA TYR A 10 -28.29 10.54 -20.43
C TYR A 10 -28.06 9.05 -20.13
N LEU A 11 -27.72 8.68 -18.87
CA LEU A 11 -27.51 7.27 -18.47
C LEU A 11 -28.80 6.46 -18.40
N GLU A 12 -29.79 6.91 -17.63
CA GLU A 12 -31.10 6.26 -17.50
C GLU A 12 -32.25 7.23 -17.76
N THR A 13 -32.22 8.41 -17.12
CA THR A 13 -33.24 9.45 -17.28
C THR A 13 -32.63 10.78 -17.72
N PRO A 14 -33.38 11.66 -18.41
CA PRO A 14 -32.87 12.98 -18.79
C PRO A 14 -32.30 13.79 -17.62
N ASP A 15 -32.86 13.62 -16.42
CA ASP A 15 -32.41 14.27 -15.19
C ASP A 15 -31.01 13.81 -14.75
N ASP A 16 -30.51 12.71 -15.32
CA ASP A 16 -29.18 12.19 -15.04
C ASP A 16 -28.07 12.76 -15.93
N ALA A 17 -28.44 13.44 -17.01
CA ALA A 17 -27.48 13.92 -18.02
C ALA A 17 -26.35 14.75 -17.40
N GLN A 18 -26.71 15.74 -16.58
CA GLN A 18 -25.73 16.69 -16.04
C GLN A 18 -24.75 16.03 -15.05
N TRP A 19 -25.25 15.27 -14.07
CA TRP A 19 -24.37 14.70 -13.05
C TRP A 19 -23.49 13.59 -13.64
N SER A 20 -24.05 12.79 -14.56
CA SER A 20 -23.31 11.69 -15.19
C SER A 20 -22.21 12.20 -16.12
N GLN A 21 -22.48 13.28 -16.87
CA GLN A 21 -21.46 13.95 -17.68
C GLN A 21 -20.32 14.49 -16.81
N ASN A 22 -20.63 15.16 -15.69
CA ASN A 22 -19.62 15.68 -14.78
C ASN A 22 -18.78 14.56 -14.12
N ALA A 23 -19.45 13.48 -13.68
CA ALA A 23 -18.78 12.33 -13.09
C ALA A 23 -17.86 11.62 -14.10
N PHE A 24 -18.31 11.50 -15.35
CA PHE A 24 -17.50 10.90 -16.41
C PHE A 24 -16.31 11.78 -16.78
N GLN A 25 -16.51 13.10 -16.92
CA GLN A 25 -15.41 14.05 -17.16
C GLN A 25 -14.35 13.95 -16.06
N TYR A 26 -14.76 13.90 -14.80
CA TYR A 26 -13.84 13.67 -13.68
C TYR A 26 -13.11 12.33 -13.80
N ALA A 27 -13.83 11.24 -14.10
CA ALA A 27 -13.23 9.92 -14.24
C ALA A 27 -12.12 9.91 -15.29
N VAL A 28 -12.38 10.52 -16.45
CA VAL A 28 -11.45 10.54 -17.60
C VAL A 28 -10.29 11.51 -17.40
N GLN A 29 -10.56 12.72 -16.93
CA GLN A 29 -9.53 13.77 -16.86
C GLN A 29 -8.65 13.67 -15.62
N VAL A 30 -9.12 12.96 -14.59
CA VAL A 30 -8.53 13.04 -13.27
C VAL A 30 -8.27 11.67 -12.66
N TRP A 31 -9.30 10.83 -12.50
CA TRP A 31 -9.17 9.56 -11.79
C TRP A 31 -8.39 8.51 -12.59
N LEU A 32 -8.70 8.28 -13.87
CA LEU A 32 -7.96 7.33 -14.71
C LEU A 32 -6.46 7.71 -14.81
N PRO A 33 -6.09 8.97 -15.11
CA PRO A 33 -4.68 9.38 -15.08
C PRO A 33 -4.00 9.20 -13.71
N SER A 34 -4.74 9.33 -12.60
CA SER A 34 -4.15 9.09 -11.27
C SER A 34 -3.98 7.61 -10.95
N VAL A 35 -4.89 6.75 -11.43
CA VAL A 35 -4.82 5.29 -11.25
C VAL A 35 -3.63 4.70 -12.00
N PHE A 36 -3.42 5.13 -13.24
CA PHE A 36 -2.30 4.65 -14.05
C PHE A 36 -0.99 5.41 -13.78
N ARG A 37 -1.00 6.34 -12.83
CA ARG A 37 0.20 7.06 -12.44
C ARG A 37 1.22 6.07 -11.88
N ASP A 38 2.47 6.22 -12.29
CA ASP A 38 3.60 5.45 -11.78
C ASP A 38 3.58 3.94 -12.09
N VAL A 39 2.59 3.44 -12.84
CA VAL A 39 2.56 2.07 -13.39
C VAL A 39 3.81 1.78 -14.25
N GLU A 40 4.28 2.80 -14.97
CA GLU A 40 5.53 2.77 -15.76
C GLU A 40 6.79 2.65 -14.90
N ILE A 41 6.74 3.07 -13.63
CA ILE A 41 7.86 2.90 -12.72
C ILE A 41 8.05 1.41 -12.44
N LEU A 42 6.99 0.61 -12.38
CA LEU A 42 7.05 -0.80 -12.00
C LEU A 42 7.59 -1.71 -13.10
N ASP A 43 7.28 -1.41 -14.35
CA ASP A 43 7.73 -2.22 -15.46
C ASP A 43 8.55 -1.38 -16.44
N ALA A 44 9.88 -1.55 -16.34
CA ALA A 44 10.84 -0.86 -17.22
C ALA A 44 10.69 -1.24 -18.70
N THR A 45 9.99 -2.34 -19.00
CA THR A 45 9.69 -2.76 -20.38
C THR A 45 8.48 -2.01 -20.96
N LEU A 46 7.75 -1.25 -20.14
CA LEU A 46 6.78 -0.24 -20.57
C LEU A 46 7.51 0.94 -21.20
N ALA A 47 7.94 0.73 -22.44
CA ALA A 47 8.50 1.77 -23.27
C ALA A 47 7.40 2.80 -23.57
N SER A 48 7.40 3.88 -22.78
CA SER A 48 6.71 5.17 -22.97
C SER A 48 5.27 5.32 -22.45
N SER A 49 5.00 6.55 -22.00
CA SER A 49 3.69 7.10 -21.62
C SER A 49 2.59 6.96 -22.67
N ALA A 50 2.96 6.68 -23.93
CA ALA A 50 2.01 6.43 -25.01
C ALA A 50 1.20 5.12 -24.79
N SER A 51 1.80 4.10 -24.18
CA SER A 51 1.09 2.83 -23.88
C SER A 51 -0.03 3.04 -22.85
N THR A 52 0.26 3.82 -21.82
CA THR A 52 -0.69 4.15 -20.76
C THR A 52 -1.85 4.98 -21.30
N GLN A 53 -1.55 6.01 -22.09
CA GLN A 53 -2.56 6.84 -22.72
C GLN A 53 -3.48 6.03 -23.66
N ALA A 54 -2.91 5.15 -24.48
CA ALA A 54 -3.69 4.27 -25.36
C ALA A 54 -4.62 3.31 -24.58
N THR A 55 -4.16 2.82 -23.42
CA THR A 55 -4.98 1.98 -22.53
C THR A 55 -6.15 2.77 -21.94
N ILE A 56 -5.90 4.00 -21.48
CA ILE A 56 -6.96 4.90 -20.99
C ILE A 56 -7.98 5.18 -22.10
N GLU A 57 -7.52 5.53 -23.30
CA GLU A 57 -8.41 5.81 -24.44
C GLU A 57 -9.28 4.59 -24.78
N ARG A 58 -8.72 3.37 -24.76
CA ARG A 58 -9.47 2.13 -24.96
C ARG A 58 -10.56 1.94 -23.91
N ILE A 59 -10.26 2.19 -22.63
CA ILE A 59 -11.23 2.13 -21.52
C ILE A 59 -12.35 3.16 -21.74
N VAL A 60 -11.99 4.39 -22.11
CA VAL A 60 -12.96 5.46 -22.39
C VAL A 60 -13.90 5.08 -23.53
N GLN A 61 -13.37 4.56 -24.64
CA GLN A 61 -14.19 4.08 -25.75
C GLN A 61 -15.10 2.92 -25.33
N GLY A 62 -14.59 1.99 -24.51
CA GLY A 62 -15.39 0.90 -23.94
C GLY A 62 -16.57 1.42 -23.10
N CYS A 63 -16.33 2.41 -22.24
CA CYS A 63 -17.38 3.05 -21.44
C CYS A 63 -18.44 3.74 -22.32
N LEU A 64 -18.03 4.43 -23.38
CA LEU A 64 -18.97 5.08 -24.29
C LEU A 64 -19.80 4.06 -25.09
N ALA A 65 -19.25 2.89 -25.37
CA ALA A 65 -19.93 1.82 -26.12
C ALA A 65 -20.83 0.93 -25.24
N ASN A 66 -20.55 0.80 -23.94
CA ASN A 66 -21.21 -0.15 -23.07
C ASN A 66 -21.48 0.42 -21.67
N ARG A 67 -22.75 0.36 -21.25
CA ARG A 67 -23.22 0.86 -19.95
C ARG A 67 -22.59 0.13 -18.76
N MET A 68 -22.26 -1.16 -18.89
CA MET A 68 -21.59 -1.91 -17.82
C MET A 68 -20.24 -1.28 -17.47
N HIS A 69 -19.41 -1.04 -18.50
CA HIS A 69 -18.10 -0.42 -18.35
C HIS A 69 -18.23 0.99 -17.76
N MET A 70 -19.19 1.77 -18.27
CA MET A 70 -19.50 3.11 -17.75
C MET A 70 -19.87 3.10 -16.26
N PHE A 71 -20.84 2.28 -15.84
CA PHE A 71 -21.26 2.24 -14.44
C PHE A 71 -20.16 1.76 -13.50
N SER A 72 -19.33 0.81 -13.93
CA SER A 72 -18.20 0.31 -13.13
C SER A 72 -17.15 1.41 -12.90
N LEU A 73 -16.78 2.12 -13.98
CA LEU A 73 -15.86 3.27 -13.91
C LEU A 73 -16.40 4.38 -12.99
N LEU A 74 -17.67 4.76 -13.16
CA LEU A 74 -18.30 5.82 -12.37
C LEU A 74 -18.45 5.43 -10.90
N ALA A 75 -18.72 4.16 -10.60
CA ALA A 75 -18.78 3.67 -9.22
C ALA A 75 -17.46 3.94 -8.50
N ALA A 76 -16.33 3.52 -9.10
CA ALA A 76 -15.01 3.69 -8.52
C ALA A 76 -14.59 5.17 -8.43
N SER A 77 -14.73 5.94 -9.51
CA SER A 77 -14.27 7.34 -9.55
C SER A 77 -15.06 8.23 -8.59
N THR A 78 -16.38 8.07 -8.50
CA THR A 78 -17.22 8.87 -7.59
C THR A 78 -17.13 8.38 -6.14
N ALA A 79 -16.77 7.11 -5.91
CA ALA A 79 -16.43 6.61 -4.58
C ALA A 79 -15.10 7.20 -4.11
N PHE A 80 -14.11 7.33 -5.01
CA PHE A 80 -12.87 8.02 -4.70
C PHE A 80 -13.12 9.47 -4.27
N GLN A 81 -13.96 10.22 -4.99
CA GLN A 81 -14.37 11.57 -4.60
C GLN A 81 -15.01 11.60 -3.21
N LYS A 82 -15.99 10.71 -2.95
CA LYS A 82 -16.78 10.70 -1.72
C LYS A 82 -15.99 10.22 -0.50
N TYR A 83 -15.33 9.07 -0.60
CA TYR A 83 -14.76 8.38 0.56
C TYR A 83 -13.28 8.69 0.79
N VAL A 84 -12.53 8.96 -0.28
CA VAL A 84 -11.11 9.25 -0.18
C VAL A 84 -10.87 10.76 -0.11
N LEU A 85 -11.38 11.52 -1.08
CA LEU A 85 -11.19 12.97 -1.11
C LEU A 85 -12.17 13.73 -0.20
N ARG A 86 -13.20 13.05 0.34
CA ARG A 86 -14.25 13.66 1.18
C ARG A 86 -14.97 14.84 0.51
N LEU A 87 -15.07 14.79 -0.83
CA LEU A 87 -15.80 15.77 -1.62
C LEU A 87 -17.29 15.42 -1.63
N GLN A 88 -18.14 16.45 -1.68
CA GLN A 88 -19.56 16.25 -1.88
C GLN A 88 -19.83 15.99 -3.37
N ASN A 89 -20.43 14.85 -3.66
CA ASN A 89 -20.94 14.55 -4.99
C ASN A 89 -22.27 15.27 -5.24
N TYR A 90 -22.58 15.55 -6.51
CA TYR A 90 -23.84 16.18 -6.90
C TYR A 90 -25.08 15.42 -6.39
N ARG A 91 -25.02 14.08 -6.43
CA ARG A 91 -25.90 13.18 -5.66
C ARG A 91 -25.06 12.39 -4.68
N HIS A 92 -25.45 12.40 -3.41
CA HIS A 92 -24.66 11.77 -2.34
C HIS A 92 -24.49 10.26 -2.52
N ASP A 93 -25.49 9.60 -3.10
CA ASP A 93 -25.58 8.16 -3.36
C ASP A 93 -25.10 7.73 -4.75
N THR A 94 -24.51 8.64 -5.53
CA THR A 94 -23.98 8.35 -6.88
C THR A 94 -23.12 7.08 -6.93
N PRO A 95 -22.10 6.90 -6.05
CA PRO A 95 -21.23 5.74 -6.17
C PRO A 95 -21.95 4.42 -5.87
N GLU A 96 -22.81 4.37 -4.85
CA GLU A 96 -23.60 3.17 -4.53
C GLU A 96 -24.62 2.84 -5.62
N TYR A 97 -25.28 3.86 -6.20
CA TYR A 97 -26.19 3.68 -7.32
C TYR A 97 -25.46 3.09 -8.55
N CYS A 98 -24.31 3.67 -8.93
CA CYS A 98 -23.50 3.17 -10.03
C CYS A 98 -23.02 1.73 -9.79
N MET A 99 -22.56 1.42 -8.57
CA MET A 99 -22.16 0.07 -8.16
C MET A 99 -23.31 -0.93 -8.33
N GLY A 100 -24.51 -0.58 -7.85
CA GLY A 100 -25.69 -1.43 -7.98
C GLY A 100 -26.06 -1.74 -9.43
N LYS A 101 -25.99 -0.72 -10.30
CA LYS A 101 -26.25 -0.87 -11.75
C LYS A 101 -25.16 -1.68 -12.44
N ALA A 102 -23.88 -1.41 -12.15
CA ALA A 102 -22.76 -2.18 -12.69
C ALA A 102 -22.90 -3.67 -12.38
N LEU A 103 -23.20 -4.04 -11.13
CA LEU A 103 -23.43 -5.43 -10.73
C LEU A 103 -24.63 -6.06 -11.45
N GLN A 104 -25.70 -5.29 -11.68
CA GLN A 104 -26.86 -5.78 -12.44
C GLN A 104 -26.48 -6.14 -13.88
N TYR A 105 -25.78 -5.24 -14.58
CA TYR A 105 -25.31 -5.49 -15.96
C TYR A 105 -24.28 -6.62 -16.00
N LEU A 106 -23.33 -6.65 -15.07
CA LEU A 106 -22.30 -7.68 -14.98
C LEU A 106 -22.89 -9.07 -14.81
N ARG A 107 -23.89 -9.24 -13.93
CA ARG A 107 -24.58 -10.53 -13.75
C ARG A 107 -25.27 -10.99 -15.04
N HIS A 108 -25.93 -10.08 -15.75
CA HIS A 108 -26.58 -10.39 -17.01
C HIS A 108 -25.56 -10.76 -18.11
N HIS A 109 -24.45 -10.01 -18.17
CA HIS A 109 -23.36 -10.25 -19.09
C HIS A 109 -22.75 -11.64 -18.85
N LEU A 110 -22.36 -11.96 -17.61
CA LEU A 110 -21.78 -13.27 -17.25
C LEU A 110 -22.75 -14.44 -17.48
N ALA A 111 -24.05 -14.25 -17.22
CA ALA A 111 -25.07 -15.27 -17.50
C ALA A 111 -25.20 -15.59 -19.00
N SER A 112 -24.74 -14.69 -19.87
CA SER A 112 -24.79 -14.85 -21.32
C SER A 112 -23.55 -15.58 -21.90
N ASN A 113 -22.63 -16.07 -21.05
CA ASN A 113 -21.36 -16.69 -21.42
C ASN A 113 -20.56 -15.84 -22.44
N PRO A 114 -20.19 -14.61 -22.08
CA PRO A 114 -19.51 -13.70 -22.98
C PRO A 114 -18.04 -14.14 -23.18
N GLU A 115 -17.45 -13.73 -24.29
CA GLU A 115 -16.00 -13.82 -24.43
C GLU A 115 -15.32 -12.96 -23.37
N VAL A 116 -14.31 -13.51 -22.71
CA VAL A 116 -13.54 -12.79 -21.69
C VAL A 116 -12.64 -11.80 -22.41
N ASP A 117 -12.74 -10.52 -22.05
CA ASP A 117 -11.86 -9.47 -22.53
C ASP A 117 -11.23 -8.68 -21.38
N GLU A 118 -10.30 -7.80 -21.71
CA GLU A 118 -9.61 -6.96 -20.71
C GLU A 118 -10.50 -5.88 -20.10
N LEU A 119 -11.58 -5.46 -20.78
CA LEU A 119 -12.50 -4.46 -20.23
C LEU A 119 -13.33 -5.05 -19.09
N LEU A 120 -13.74 -6.31 -19.20
CA LEU A 120 -14.38 -7.04 -18.12
C LEU A 120 -13.47 -7.19 -16.89
N ILE A 121 -12.17 -7.42 -17.11
CA ILE A 121 -11.18 -7.44 -16.01
C ILE A 121 -11.12 -6.08 -15.35
N PHE A 122 -10.95 -5.01 -16.13
CA PHE A 122 -10.89 -3.65 -15.59
C PHE A 122 -12.17 -3.26 -14.84
N ASP A 123 -13.34 -3.68 -15.31
CA ASP A 123 -14.60 -3.46 -14.61
C ASP A 123 -14.59 -4.08 -13.22
N LEU A 124 -14.28 -5.38 -13.11
CA LEU A 124 -14.20 -6.07 -11.81
C LEU A 124 -13.19 -5.41 -10.87
N GLU A 125 -12.07 -4.95 -11.42
CA GLU A 125 -11.07 -4.17 -10.71
C GLU A 125 -11.63 -2.86 -10.18
N THR A 126 -12.39 -2.10 -10.99
CA THR A 126 -13.01 -0.86 -10.54
C THR A 126 -14.05 -1.10 -9.43
N LEU A 127 -14.81 -2.20 -9.51
CA LEU A 127 -15.71 -2.61 -8.43
C LEU A 127 -14.94 -2.98 -7.16
N ALA A 128 -13.79 -3.65 -7.30
CA ALA A 128 -12.89 -3.91 -6.17
C ALA A 128 -12.34 -2.61 -5.55
N ALA A 129 -11.98 -1.63 -6.37
CA ALA A 129 -11.54 -0.32 -5.91
C ALA A 129 -12.66 0.43 -5.15
N PHE A 130 -13.90 0.39 -5.65
CA PHE A 130 -15.07 0.90 -4.92
C PHE A 130 -15.17 0.28 -3.51
N GLU A 131 -15.14 -1.05 -3.42
CA GLU A 131 -15.26 -1.78 -2.16
C GLU A 131 -14.11 -1.43 -1.19
N ARG A 132 -12.89 -1.26 -1.72
CA ARG A 132 -11.74 -0.80 -0.95
C ARG A 132 -11.94 0.62 -0.41
N TYR A 133 -12.47 1.54 -1.22
CA TYR A 133 -12.70 2.93 -0.80
C TYR A 133 -13.74 3.06 0.33
N VAL A 134 -14.71 2.15 0.39
CA VAL A 134 -15.66 2.08 1.52
C VAL A 134 -15.13 1.30 2.72
N GLY A 135 -13.92 0.74 2.64
CA GLY A 135 -13.28 -0.05 3.69
C GLY A 135 -13.71 -1.54 3.72
N ASN A 136 -14.42 -2.03 2.71
CA ASN A 136 -14.85 -3.41 2.59
C ASN A 136 -13.83 -4.25 1.79
N PHE A 137 -12.68 -4.52 2.40
CA PHE A 137 -11.62 -5.28 1.73
C PHE A 137 -12.04 -6.73 1.38
N GLN A 138 -12.97 -7.33 2.12
CA GLN A 138 -13.48 -8.67 1.81
C GLN A 138 -14.33 -8.68 0.53
N GLY A 139 -15.17 -7.66 0.35
CA GLY A 139 -15.90 -7.42 -0.90
C GLY A 139 -14.93 -7.22 -2.07
N ALA A 140 -13.91 -6.37 -1.88
CA ALA A 140 -12.88 -6.14 -2.88
C ALA A 140 -12.16 -7.44 -3.29
N ARG A 141 -11.80 -8.29 -2.31
CA ARG A 141 -11.15 -9.58 -2.58
C ARG A 141 -12.04 -10.54 -3.37
N THR A 142 -13.36 -10.50 -3.15
CA THR A 142 -14.30 -11.32 -3.93
C THR A 142 -14.24 -10.99 -5.42
N HIS A 143 -14.19 -9.70 -5.77
CA HIS A 143 -14.01 -9.27 -7.16
C HIS A 143 -12.65 -9.69 -7.71
N LEU A 144 -11.57 -9.55 -6.94
CA LEU A 144 -10.22 -9.90 -7.38
C LEU A 144 -9.99 -11.41 -7.55
N VAL A 145 -10.71 -12.26 -6.81
CA VAL A 145 -10.71 -13.72 -7.07
C VAL A 145 -11.27 -14.01 -8.47
N MET A 146 -12.32 -13.27 -8.90
CA MET A 146 -12.82 -13.38 -10.27
C MET A 146 -11.80 -12.86 -11.28
N VAL A 147 -11.15 -11.73 -11.01
CA VAL A 147 -10.06 -11.20 -11.85
C VAL A 147 -8.95 -12.23 -12.02
N GLN A 148 -8.45 -12.84 -10.95
CA GLN A 148 -7.43 -13.88 -11.00
C GLN A 148 -7.86 -15.05 -11.90
N HIS A 149 -9.13 -15.46 -11.84
CA HIS A 149 -9.66 -16.52 -12.69
C HIS A 149 -9.69 -16.12 -14.17
N LEU A 150 -10.16 -14.91 -14.49
CA LEU A 150 -10.22 -14.39 -15.86
C LEU A 150 -8.82 -14.17 -16.46
N VAL A 151 -7.89 -13.66 -15.67
CA VAL A 151 -6.49 -13.50 -16.09
C VAL A 151 -5.87 -14.85 -16.44
N ARG A 152 -6.13 -15.89 -15.62
CA ARG A 152 -5.68 -17.25 -15.92
C ARG A 152 -6.32 -17.81 -17.19
N SER A 153 -7.61 -17.55 -17.42
CA SER A 153 -8.29 -18.04 -18.63
C SER A 153 -7.80 -17.35 -19.91
N LEU A 154 -7.34 -16.10 -19.82
CA LEU A 154 -6.68 -15.38 -20.93
C LEU A 154 -5.23 -15.82 -21.20
N GLY A 155 -4.66 -16.67 -20.34
CA GLY A 155 -3.27 -17.13 -20.46
C GLY A 155 -2.26 -16.32 -19.64
N ASP A 156 -2.67 -15.87 -18.45
CA ASP A 156 -1.88 -15.17 -17.43
C ASP A 156 -1.65 -13.66 -17.70
N LEU A 157 -1.07 -12.95 -16.72
CA LEU A 157 -0.84 -11.50 -16.75
C LEU A 157 -0.02 -11.06 -17.98
N GLY A 158 0.87 -11.92 -18.49
CA GLY A 158 1.66 -11.65 -19.69
C GLY A 158 0.83 -11.44 -20.97
N ARG A 159 -0.44 -11.85 -20.99
CA ARG A 159 -1.36 -11.68 -22.13
C ARG A 159 -2.12 -10.37 -22.13
N LEU A 160 -2.20 -9.68 -20.98
CA LEU A 160 -2.85 -8.39 -20.89
C LEU A 160 -2.00 -7.30 -21.55
N GLN A 161 -2.64 -6.19 -21.92
CA GLN A 161 -1.98 -4.97 -22.31
C GLN A 161 -0.92 -4.56 -21.28
N PRO A 162 0.23 -4.01 -21.72
CA PRO A 162 1.36 -3.78 -20.82
C PRO A 162 1.01 -2.95 -19.58
N SER A 163 0.23 -1.86 -19.72
CA SER A 163 -0.17 -1.01 -18.60
C SER A 163 -1.22 -1.65 -17.66
N MET A 164 -1.95 -2.68 -18.13
CA MET A 164 -2.92 -3.39 -17.29
C MET A 164 -2.26 -4.35 -16.30
N ARG A 165 -1.12 -4.97 -16.66
CA ARG A 165 -0.46 -5.98 -15.81
C ARG A 165 -0.07 -5.45 -14.44
N PRO A 166 0.67 -4.31 -14.34
CA PRO A 166 1.03 -3.75 -13.04
C PRO A 166 -0.18 -3.22 -12.30
N LEU A 167 -1.19 -2.72 -13.02
CA LEU A 167 -2.42 -2.25 -12.39
C LEU A 167 -3.13 -3.39 -11.65
N CYS A 168 -3.33 -4.54 -12.32
CA CYS A 168 -3.96 -5.69 -11.71
C CYS A 168 -3.23 -6.16 -10.47
N TRP A 169 -1.90 -6.24 -10.58
CA TRP A 169 -1.04 -6.64 -9.49
C TRP A 169 -1.07 -5.66 -8.32
N LEU A 170 -1.00 -4.35 -8.60
CA LEU A 170 -1.03 -3.30 -7.57
C LEU A 170 -2.33 -3.29 -6.77
N TRP A 171 -3.46 -3.46 -7.43
CA TRP A 171 -4.76 -3.46 -6.76
C TRP A 171 -4.98 -4.71 -5.94
N ASP A 172 -4.51 -5.86 -6.40
CA ASP A 172 -4.45 -7.07 -5.59
C ASP A 172 -3.57 -6.89 -4.35
N LEU A 173 -2.38 -6.32 -4.51
CA LEU A 173 -1.47 -6.05 -3.40
C LEU A 173 -2.09 -5.09 -2.36
N ALA A 174 -2.78 -4.03 -2.81
CA ALA A 174 -3.46 -3.09 -1.94
C ALA A 174 -4.58 -3.76 -1.11
N VAL A 175 -5.38 -4.63 -1.73
CA VAL A 175 -6.45 -5.36 -1.04
C VAL A 175 -5.88 -6.42 -0.08
N ALA A 176 -4.86 -7.17 -0.53
CA ALA A 176 -4.13 -8.13 0.29
C ALA A 176 -3.54 -7.47 1.55
N GLY A 177 -2.94 -6.29 1.38
CA GLY A 177 -2.43 -5.48 2.49
C GLY A 177 -3.51 -5.04 3.47
N GLY A 178 -4.68 -4.62 2.97
CA GLY A 178 -5.82 -4.27 3.82
C GLY A 178 -6.29 -5.44 4.69
N LEU A 179 -6.34 -6.65 4.13
CA LEU A 179 -6.73 -7.87 4.84
C LEU A 179 -5.60 -8.44 5.72
N GLY A 180 -4.34 -8.19 5.35
CA GLY A 180 -3.19 -8.87 5.96
C GLY A 180 -3.07 -10.33 5.49
N GLU A 181 -3.55 -10.60 4.27
CA GLU A 181 -3.50 -11.91 3.63
C GLU A 181 -2.48 -11.90 2.49
N PRO A 182 -2.02 -13.08 2.02
CA PRO A 182 -1.23 -13.17 0.82
C PRO A 182 -1.96 -12.59 -0.41
N PRO A 183 -1.24 -11.90 -1.32
CA PRO A 183 -1.76 -11.50 -2.62
C PRO A 183 -2.22 -12.71 -3.44
N LEU A 184 -3.25 -12.53 -4.25
CA LEU A 184 -3.75 -13.56 -5.16
C LEU A 184 -2.82 -13.74 -6.37
N LEU A 185 -2.24 -12.65 -6.86
CA LEU A 185 -1.36 -12.64 -8.02
C LEU A 185 0.09 -12.84 -7.57
N PRO A 186 0.87 -13.68 -8.30
CA PRO A 186 2.26 -13.89 -7.98
C PRO A 186 3.06 -12.60 -8.17
N LEU A 187 4.21 -12.52 -7.50
CA LEU A 187 5.17 -11.44 -7.74
C LEU A 187 5.62 -11.50 -9.20
N LEU A 188 5.37 -10.43 -9.96
CA LEU A 188 5.69 -10.32 -11.38
C LEU A 188 7.18 -10.03 -11.63
N TRP A 189 7.81 -9.31 -10.70
CA TRP A 189 9.18 -8.82 -10.80
C TRP A 189 9.86 -8.89 -9.44
N ASP A 190 11.08 -9.40 -9.42
CA ASP A 190 12.02 -9.21 -8.31
C ASP A 190 13.21 -8.43 -8.87
N HIS A 191 13.38 -7.19 -8.40
CA HIS A 191 14.48 -6.34 -8.85
C HIS A 191 15.81 -6.69 -8.18
N GLY A 192 15.79 -7.64 -7.25
CA GLY A 192 16.95 -8.06 -6.49
C GLY A 192 17.51 -6.94 -5.61
N SER A 193 18.55 -7.29 -4.87
CA SER A 193 19.27 -6.36 -4.01
C SER A 193 20.02 -5.30 -4.84
N LEU A 194 20.12 -4.08 -4.31
CA LEU A 194 20.95 -3.05 -4.91
C LEU A 194 22.41 -3.54 -4.95
N PRO A 195 23.18 -3.30 -6.05
CA PRO A 195 24.57 -3.70 -6.12
C PRO A 195 25.37 -3.27 -4.88
N GLY A 196 26.08 -4.20 -4.26
CA GLY A 196 26.79 -3.95 -2.99
C GLY A 196 27.78 -2.77 -3.08
N GLU A 197 28.43 -2.61 -4.22
CA GLU A 197 29.33 -1.47 -4.50
C GLU A 197 28.61 -0.12 -4.41
N GLN A 198 27.35 -0.04 -4.84
CA GLN A 198 26.58 1.20 -4.78
C GLN A 198 26.18 1.53 -3.33
N MET A 199 25.79 0.51 -2.55
CA MET A 199 25.45 0.69 -1.15
C MET A 199 26.67 1.10 -0.31
N VAL A 200 27.76 0.34 -0.42
CA VAL A 200 28.97 0.52 0.41
C VAL A 200 29.84 1.67 -0.09
N GLY A 201 29.91 1.88 -1.41
CA GLY A 201 30.79 2.86 -2.04
C GLY A 201 30.19 4.26 -2.19
N ALA A 202 28.86 4.40 -2.19
CA ALA A 202 28.19 5.68 -2.38
C ALA A 202 27.19 6.02 -1.25
N ILE A 203 26.16 5.19 -1.06
CA ILE A 203 25.04 5.54 -0.18
C ILE A 203 25.43 5.68 1.29
N LEU A 204 26.08 4.67 1.87
CA LEU A 204 26.47 4.70 3.28
C LEU A 204 27.52 5.80 3.59
N PRO A 205 28.58 5.98 2.76
CA PRO A 205 29.50 7.11 2.94
C PRO A 205 28.81 8.47 2.84
N ASP A 206 27.85 8.64 1.94
CA ASP A 206 27.10 9.89 1.78
C ASP A 206 26.28 10.22 3.02
N LEU A 207 25.53 9.25 3.54
CA LEU A 207 24.79 9.39 4.80
C LEU A 207 25.72 9.75 5.96
N SER A 208 26.86 9.06 6.07
CA SER A 208 27.85 9.35 7.10
C SER A 208 28.42 10.77 6.98
N ARG A 209 28.73 11.24 5.76
CA ARG A 209 29.19 12.62 5.52
C ARG A 209 28.13 13.66 5.86
N ALA A 210 26.85 13.32 5.70
CA ALA A 210 25.72 14.15 6.12
C ALA A 210 25.45 14.09 7.64
N GLY A 211 26.24 13.31 8.41
CA GLY A 211 26.06 13.15 9.85
C GLY A 211 24.87 12.27 10.24
N ILE A 212 24.38 11.45 9.31
CA ILE A 212 23.22 10.58 9.51
C ILE A 212 23.70 9.16 9.74
N ALA A 213 23.32 8.60 10.88
CA ALA A 213 23.55 7.20 11.19
C ALA A 213 22.55 6.33 10.40
N PRO A 214 23.01 5.36 9.60
CA PRO A 214 22.12 4.43 8.89
C PRO A 214 21.30 3.61 9.89
N SER A 215 19.97 3.71 9.79
CA SER A 215 19.05 3.07 10.75
C SER A 215 18.67 1.65 10.33
N GLY A 216 18.22 0.83 11.28
CA GLY A 216 17.83 -0.56 11.02
C GLY A 216 18.91 -1.58 11.36
N SER A 217 20.11 -1.14 11.73
CA SER A 217 21.19 -2.03 12.17
C SER A 217 20.81 -2.90 13.38
N ALA A 218 19.91 -2.43 14.24
CA ALA A 218 19.41 -3.24 15.35
C ALA A 218 18.51 -4.40 14.90
N LEU A 219 17.74 -4.25 13.81
CA LEU A 219 16.94 -5.34 13.25
C LEU A 219 17.81 -6.49 12.72
N LEU A 220 19.00 -6.17 12.19
CA LEU A 220 19.91 -7.19 11.68
C LEU A 220 20.36 -8.19 12.76
N ARG A 221 20.29 -7.83 14.05
CA ARG A 221 20.59 -8.74 15.16
C ARG A 221 19.58 -9.89 15.29
N TYR A 222 18.36 -9.69 14.78
CA TYR A 222 17.28 -10.66 14.86
C TYR A 222 17.26 -11.64 13.69
N THR A 223 18.06 -11.41 12.65
CA THR A 223 18.17 -12.29 11.46
C THR A 223 18.52 -13.73 11.81
N ASN A 224 19.34 -13.95 12.84
CA ASN A 224 19.74 -15.28 13.30
C ASN A 224 18.67 -15.99 14.15
N ILE A 225 17.64 -15.27 14.58
CA ILE A 225 16.60 -15.77 15.51
C ILE A 225 15.31 -16.06 14.74
N VAL A 226 15.02 -15.29 13.70
CA VAL A 226 13.82 -15.45 12.88
C VAL A 226 14.02 -16.49 11.78
N HIS A 227 12.91 -16.90 11.15
CA HIS A 227 12.91 -17.78 10.00
C HIS A 227 13.79 -17.20 8.86
N PRO A 228 14.59 -18.01 8.13
CA PRO A 228 15.51 -17.52 7.09
C PRO A 228 14.85 -16.61 6.04
N VAL A 229 13.65 -16.96 5.60
CA VAL A 229 12.89 -16.12 4.63
C VAL A 229 12.60 -14.72 5.20
N LEU A 230 12.23 -14.61 6.49
CA LEU A 230 12.00 -13.32 7.12
C LEU A 230 13.33 -12.57 7.36
N SER A 231 14.40 -13.30 7.68
CA SER A 231 15.75 -12.73 7.79
C SER A 231 16.16 -12.03 6.48
N ASP A 232 15.98 -12.68 5.33
CA ASP A 232 16.29 -12.10 4.03
C ASP A 232 15.43 -10.84 3.76
N ILE A 233 14.15 -10.89 4.10
CA ILE A 233 13.25 -9.74 3.98
C ILE A 233 13.71 -8.58 4.88
N ILE A 234 14.17 -8.85 6.11
CA ILE A 234 14.69 -7.82 7.02
C ILE A 234 15.92 -7.14 6.40
N VAL A 235 16.87 -7.93 5.88
CA VAL A 235 18.08 -7.39 5.24
C VAL A 235 17.72 -6.49 4.06
N ASP A 236 16.83 -6.94 3.17
CA ASP A 236 16.40 -6.16 2.01
C ASP A 236 15.60 -4.91 2.42
N THR A 237 14.83 -4.97 3.51
CA THR A 237 14.10 -3.81 4.04
C THR A 237 15.03 -2.77 4.64
N VAL A 238 16.08 -3.20 5.36
CA VAL A 238 17.13 -2.29 5.87
C VAL A 238 17.88 -1.64 4.72
N GLN A 239 18.22 -2.41 3.68
CA GLN A 239 18.86 -1.88 2.48
C GLN A 239 17.97 -0.84 1.79
N TRP A 240 16.69 -1.16 1.56
CA TRP A 240 15.71 -0.23 1.02
C TRP A 240 15.60 1.05 1.84
N PHE A 241 15.56 0.93 3.16
CA PHE A 241 15.45 2.08 4.05
C PHE A 241 16.67 3.01 3.99
N HIS A 242 17.89 2.47 3.94
CA HIS A 242 19.09 3.30 3.74
C HIS A 242 19.03 4.09 2.43
N VAL A 243 18.48 3.49 1.37
CA VAL A 243 18.25 4.20 0.11
C VAL A 243 17.22 5.31 0.31
N GLN A 244 16.11 5.07 1.02
CA GLN A 244 15.13 6.11 1.34
C GLN A 244 15.76 7.26 2.14
N GLN A 245 16.57 6.97 3.17
CA GLN A 245 17.31 8.00 3.92
C GLN A 245 18.20 8.84 3.00
N HIS A 246 18.94 8.20 2.09
CA HIS A 246 19.82 8.89 1.15
C HIS A 246 19.05 9.82 0.21
N HIS A 247 17.92 9.36 -0.32
CA HIS A 247 17.06 10.20 -1.16
C HIS A 247 16.48 11.38 -0.40
N HIS A 248 16.07 11.15 0.86
CA HIS A 248 15.51 12.20 1.71
C HIS A 248 16.50 13.35 1.93
N VAL A 249 17.78 13.02 2.13
CA VAL A 249 18.86 14.00 2.38
C VAL A 249 19.23 14.77 1.13
N HIS A 250 19.37 14.07 0.00
CA HIS A 250 19.90 14.68 -1.22
C HIS A 250 18.83 15.26 -2.14
N ASN A 251 17.55 15.03 -1.86
CA ASN A 251 16.41 15.46 -2.69
C ASN A 251 16.56 15.05 -4.17
N TYR A 252 17.15 13.88 -4.45
CA TYR A 252 17.29 13.41 -5.83
C TYR A 252 15.91 13.03 -6.38
N ALA A 253 15.44 13.81 -7.35
CA ALA A 253 14.31 13.41 -8.18
C ALA A 253 14.80 12.58 -9.37
N ARG A 254 14.20 11.41 -9.57
CA ARG A 254 14.35 10.50 -10.72
C ARG A 254 15.74 9.87 -10.88
N SER A 255 16.42 9.54 -9.79
CA SER A 255 17.66 8.75 -9.86
C SER A 255 17.35 7.25 -10.13
N PRO A 256 18.32 6.48 -10.66
CA PRO A 256 18.18 5.02 -10.78
C PRO A 256 17.93 4.34 -9.42
N THR A 257 18.53 4.85 -8.35
CA THR A 257 18.34 4.34 -6.98
C THR A 257 16.95 4.63 -6.44
N GLN A 258 16.35 5.76 -6.81
CA GLN A 258 14.96 6.06 -6.44
C GLN A 258 14.02 5.11 -7.17
N SER A 259 14.26 4.91 -8.47
CA SER A 259 13.46 3.98 -9.28
C SER A 259 13.56 2.55 -8.73
N TRP A 260 14.76 2.11 -8.32
CA TRP A 260 14.94 0.85 -7.61
C TRP A 260 14.14 0.82 -6.30
N ALA A 261 14.26 1.85 -5.45
CA ALA A 261 13.57 1.89 -4.16
C ALA A 261 12.03 1.87 -4.30
N SER A 262 11.50 2.61 -5.28
CA SER A 262 10.07 2.64 -5.60
C SER A 262 9.54 1.31 -6.11
N ARG A 263 10.35 0.46 -6.74
CA ARG A 263 9.92 -0.90 -7.12
C ARG A 263 10.12 -1.90 -5.99
N GLN A 264 11.23 -1.74 -5.27
CA GLN A 264 11.60 -2.62 -4.18
C GLN A 264 10.57 -2.61 -3.06
N VAL A 265 9.96 -1.46 -2.78
CA VAL A 265 8.93 -1.36 -1.73
C VAL A 265 7.76 -2.33 -1.96
N TYR A 266 7.26 -2.43 -3.20
CA TYR A 266 6.15 -3.34 -3.49
C TYR A 266 6.59 -4.81 -3.46
N THR A 267 7.83 -5.10 -3.84
CA THR A 267 8.43 -6.45 -3.72
C THR A 267 8.52 -6.87 -2.26
N LEU A 268 8.99 -5.98 -1.38
CA LEU A 268 9.08 -6.20 0.06
C LEU A 268 7.70 -6.45 0.66
N VAL A 269 6.71 -5.62 0.33
CA VAL A 269 5.33 -5.78 0.82
C VAL A 269 4.74 -7.11 0.37
N HIS A 270 4.92 -7.49 -0.90
CA HIS A 270 4.45 -8.79 -1.41
C HIS A 270 5.06 -9.95 -0.63
N ARG A 271 6.38 -9.94 -0.42
CA ARG A 271 7.10 -10.97 0.36
C ARG A 271 6.67 -11.00 1.83
N LEU A 272 6.48 -9.83 2.46
CA LEU A 272 5.99 -9.72 3.85
C LEU A 272 4.57 -10.28 3.99
N LEU A 273 3.67 -9.97 3.06
CA LEU A 273 2.29 -10.46 3.09
C LEU A 273 2.19 -11.96 2.75
N SER A 274 3.10 -12.46 1.92
CA SER A 274 3.17 -13.88 1.54
C SER A 274 3.85 -14.75 2.61
N TRP A 275 4.66 -14.16 3.50
CA TRP A 275 5.29 -14.88 4.59
C TRP A 275 4.30 -15.08 5.76
N SER A 276 4.29 -16.30 6.29
CA SER A 276 3.59 -16.67 7.52
C SER A 276 4.53 -17.52 8.37
N ALA A 277 4.54 -17.26 9.67
CA ALA A 277 4.98 -18.27 10.63
C ALA A 277 3.97 -19.44 10.58
N ASP A 278 4.45 -20.68 10.42
CA ASP A 278 3.61 -21.88 10.61
C ASP A 278 3.67 -22.28 12.10
N PRO A 279 2.56 -22.19 12.85
CA PRO A 279 2.56 -22.48 14.29
C PRO A 279 2.25 -23.95 14.62
N ALA A 280 2.08 -24.83 13.63
CA ALA A 280 1.34 -26.09 13.81
C ALA A 280 1.89 -27.04 14.90
N ASP A 281 3.16 -26.97 15.28
CA ASP A 281 3.77 -27.86 16.28
C ASP A 281 4.74 -27.16 17.27
N ALA A 282 4.55 -25.86 17.52
CA ALA A 282 5.49 -25.04 18.29
C ALA A 282 5.37 -25.21 19.83
N SER A 283 6.51 -25.41 20.50
CA SER A 283 6.70 -25.28 21.95
C SER A 283 6.42 -23.86 22.46
N HIS A 284 6.27 -23.67 23.78
CA HIS A 284 6.01 -22.35 24.38
C HIS A 284 7.05 -21.28 24.02
N GLN A 285 8.33 -21.66 23.92
CA GLN A 285 9.40 -20.74 23.54
C GLN A 285 9.33 -20.40 22.04
N GLU A 286 8.97 -21.37 21.20
CA GLU A 286 8.73 -21.15 19.78
C GLU A 286 7.51 -20.25 19.55
N ILE A 287 6.45 -20.35 20.37
CA ILE A 287 5.29 -19.44 20.31
C ILE A 287 5.72 -17.98 20.51
N LEU A 288 6.62 -17.70 21.46
CA LEU A 288 7.12 -16.34 21.68
C LEU A 288 7.93 -15.84 20.47
N TYR A 289 8.82 -16.66 19.92
CA TYR A 289 9.59 -16.29 18.73
C TYR A 289 8.72 -16.11 17.50
N HIS A 290 7.66 -16.92 17.34
CA HIS A 290 6.65 -16.73 16.30
C HIS A 290 5.92 -15.40 16.46
N ALA A 291 5.50 -15.06 17.68
CA ALA A 291 4.84 -13.79 17.97
C ALA A 291 5.77 -12.59 17.69
N ILE A 292 7.06 -12.70 18.04
CA ILE A 292 8.06 -11.67 17.73
C ILE A 292 8.24 -11.56 16.21
N ALA A 293 8.41 -12.68 15.49
CA ALA A 293 8.60 -12.68 14.04
C ALA A 293 7.38 -12.09 13.29
N GLU A 294 6.17 -12.46 13.66
CA GLU A 294 4.94 -11.87 13.11
C GLU A 294 4.80 -10.39 13.48
N SER A 295 5.17 -10.01 14.70
CA SER A 295 5.18 -8.60 15.12
C SER A 295 6.20 -7.77 14.33
N ILE A 296 7.39 -8.31 14.05
CA ILE A 296 8.39 -7.69 13.18
C ILE A 296 7.81 -7.48 11.79
N LYS A 297 7.21 -8.52 11.18
CA LYS A 297 6.53 -8.40 9.89
C LYS A 297 5.49 -7.27 9.89
N GLN A 298 4.61 -7.23 10.88
CA GLN A 298 3.58 -6.17 10.96
C GLN A 298 4.21 -4.79 11.15
N ALA A 299 5.24 -4.66 11.97
CA ALA A 299 5.96 -3.40 12.19
C ALA A 299 6.68 -2.92 10.92
N LEU A 300 7.30 -3.82 10.15
CA LEU A 300 7.89 -3.48 8.85
C LEU A 300 6.82 -2.98 7.87
N LEU A 301 5.66 -3.63 7.79
CA LEU A 301 4.54 -3.16 6.97
C LEU A 301 4.04 -1.77 7.40
N VAL A 302 4.01 -1.48 8.71
CA VAL A 302 3.66 -0.15 9.25
C VAL A 302 4.66 0.90 8.78
N VAL A 303 5.96 0.67 8.98
CA VAL A 303 7.01 1.62 8.59
C VAL A 303 7.02 1.86 7.08
N ILE A 304 6.97 0.79 6.28
CA ILE A 304 6.93 0.88 4.83
C ILE A 304 5.71 1.70 4.38
N SER A 305 4.53 1.41 4.95
CA SER A 305 3.31 2.13 4.60
C SER A 305 3.37 3.62 5.00
N ASP A 306 3.97 3.94 6.14
CA ASP A 306 4.10 5.33 6.59
C ASP A 306 5.03 6.15 5.70
N ILE A 307 6.19 5.58 5.35
CA ILE A 307 7.16 6.23 4.45
C ILE A 307 6.55 6.50 3.08
N GLU A 308 5.83 5.54 2.50
CA GLU A 308 5.21 5.73 1.16
C GLU A 308 3.99 6.65 1.19
N ARG A 309 3.27 6.76 2.32
CA ARG A 309 2.20 7.75 2.47
C ARG A 309 2.72 9.17 2.69
N ALA A 310 3.92 9.31 3.25
CA ALA A 310 4.48 10.61 3.55
C ALA A 310 4.66 11.39 2.23
N PRO A 311 4.09 12.60 2.11
CA PRO A 311 4.34 13.41 0.92
C PRO A 311 5.84 13.70 0.87
N ASN A 312 6.51 13.27 -0.21
CA ASN A 312 7.89 13.66 -0.50
C ASN A 312 7.96 15.20 -0.53
N GLY A 313 8.38 15.79 0.59
CA GLY A 313 8.03 17.16 0.98
C GLY A 313 8.49 18.27 0.05
N ASN A 314 9.33 17.98 -0.95
CA ASN A 314 10.04 19.03 -1.69
C ASN A 314 9.87 18.99 -3.22
N ALA A 315 9.13 18.04 -3.82
CA ALA A 315 9.04 17.90 -5.28
C ALA A 315 7.64 18.12 -5.90
N ARG A 316 6.62 18.46 -5.10
CA ARG A 316 5.23 18.67 -5.57
C ARG A 316 4.70 20.04 -5.17
N THR A 317 5.32 21.10 -5.67
CA THR A 317 4.75 22.46 -5.59
C THR A 317 3.72 22.73 -6.69
N ASP A 318 3.67 21.90 -7.74
CA ASP A 318 2.72 22.07 -8.84
C ASP A 318 1.72 20.90 -8.89
N ALA A 319 0.44 21.26 -8.72
CA ALA A 319 -0.75 20.42 -8.62
C ALA A 319 -0.84 19.57 -7.33
N VAL A 320 -1.97 19.75 -6.62
CA VAL A 320 -2.45 18.82 -5.59
C VAL A 320 -2.45 17.43 -6.20
N SER A 321 -1.42 16.65 -5.91
CA SER A 321 -1.36 15.28 -6.38
C SER A 321 -2.47 14.51 -5.70
N MET A 322 -3.51 14.21 -6.45
CA MET A 322 -4.55 13.27 -6.04
C MET A 322 -4.00 11.85 -6.15
N SER A 323 -3.05 11.51 -5.29
CA SER A 323 -2.62 10.14 -5.07
C SER A 323 -3.63 9.47 -4.14
N ASP A 324 -4.01 8.25 -4.45
CA ASP A 324 -4.86 7.43 -3.61
C ASP A 324 -4.07 6.93 -2.38
N PRO A 325 -4.27 7.50 -1.17
CA PRO A 325 -3.52 7.09 0.02
C PRO A 325 -3.84 5.65 0.42
N THR A 326 -4.97 5.10 -0.03
CA THR A 326 -5.40 3.75 0.30
C THR A 326 -4.65 2.67 -0.51
N MET A 327 -3.83 3.07 -1.49
CA MET A 327 -2.89 2.17 -2.18
C MET A 327 -1.75 1.69 -1.29
N PHE A 328 -1.46 2.44 -0.22
CA PHE A 328 -0.40 2.15 0.75
C PHE A 328 -0.97 1.67 2.09
N SER A 329 -2.21 1.18 2.11
CA SER A 329 -2.85 0.62 3.31
C SER A 329 -2.42 -0.82 3.58
N TRP A 330 -1.10 -1.10 3.54
CA TRP A 330 -0.56 -2.45 3.74
C TRP A 330 -0.50 -2.89 5.20
N SER A 331 -0.63 -1.93 6.11
CA SER A 331 -0.55 -2.12 7.55
C SER A 331 -1.91 -1.96 8.23
N ASN A 332 -2.14 -2.75 9.28
CA ASN A 332 -3.25 -2.55 10.22
C ASN A 332 -2.68 -2.62 11.65
N ILE A 333 -2.83 -1.54 12.40
CA ILE A 333 -2.28 -1.42 13.76
C ILE A 333 -2.94 -2.40 14.73
N GLY A 334 -4.21 -2.73 14.53
CA GLY A 334 -4.90 -3.79 15.26
C GLY A 334 -4.28 -5.17 15.04
N ARG A 335 -3.70 -5.46 13.85
CA ARG A 335 -2.93 -6.70 13.61
C ARG A 335 -1.63 -6.69 14.39
N LEU A 336 -0.89 -5.59 14.39
CA LEU A 336 0.32 -5.46 15.22
C LEU A 336 -0.01 -5.67 16.71
N ARG A 337 -1.09 -5.06 17.21
CA ARG A 337 -1.58 -5.27 18.58
C ARG A 337 -1.87 -6.75 18.85
N ALA A 338 -2.56 -7.42 17.94
CA ALA A 338 -2.90 -8.84 18.09
C ALA A 338 -1.65 -9.73 18.18
N GLN A 339 -0.62 -9.46 17.38
CA GLN A 339 0.65 -10.21 17.41
C GLN A 339 1.50 -9.89 18.64
N LEU A 340 1.39 -8.67 19.18
CA LEU A 340 2.06 -8.26 20.41
C LEU A 340 1.30 -8.70 21.69
N LEU A 341 0.08 -9.22 21.59
CA LEU A 341 -0.71 -9.61 22.76
C LEU A 341 -0.14 -10.83 23.52
N PRO A 342 0.31 -11.92 22.85
CA PRO A 342 1.00 -13.03 23.52
C PRO A 342 2.27 -12.57 24.23
N ILE A 343 2.99 -11.64 23.60
CA ILE A 343 4.13 -10.93 24.17
C ILE A 343 3.61 -10.20 25.43
N TYR A 344 2.75 -9.19 25.31
CA TYR A 344 2.27 -8.37 26.42
C TYR A 344 1.88 -9.14 27.71
N ASN A 345 1.30 -10.34 27.55
CA ASN A 345 0.86 -11.21 28.64
C ASN A 345 1.97 -12.08 29.25
N ASN A 346 3.04 -12.34 28.52
CA ASN A 346 4.17 -13.15 28.96
C ASN A 346 5.26 -12.25 29.61
N GLN A 347 5.77 -12.64 30.77
CA GLN A 347 6.75 -11.83 31.53
C GLN A 347 8.20 -12.34 31.41
N THR A 348 8.46 -13.37 30.60
CA THR A 348 9.74 -14.10 30.60
C THR A 348 10.61 -13.85 29.37
N TRP A 349 10.73 -12.61 28.90
CA TRP A 349 11.61 -12.27 27.77
C TRP A 349 12.91 -11.60 28.20
N THR A 350 13.88 -11.56 27.30
CA THR A 350 15.20 -10.97 27.54
C THR A 350 15.19 -9.44 27.38
N GLU A 351 16.22 -8.75 27.87
CA GLU A 351 16.38 -7.30 27.65
C GLU A 351 16.50 -6.92 26.17
N GLN A 352 17.00 -7.82 25.32
CA GLN A 352 17.05 -7.59 23.87
C GLN A 352 15.65 -7.57 23.29
N ASP A 353 14.82 -8.57 23.62
CA ASP A 353 13.42 -8.64 23.19
C ASP A 353 12.62 -7.40 23.62
N GLU A 354 12.88 -6.85 24.80
CA GLU A 354 12.23 -5.62 25.26
C GLU A 354 12.51 -4.42 24.36
N GLU A 355 13.72 -4.33 23.80
CA GLU A 355 14.13 -3.21 22.97
C GLU A 355 13.33 -3.19 21.65
N ILE A 356 13.26 -4.34 20.96
CA ILE A 356 12.53 -4.44 19.71
C ILE A 356 11.02 -4.33 19.95
N VAL A 357 10.50 -4.90 21.05
CA VAL A 357 9.09 -4.76 21.42
C VAL A 357 8.76 -3.29 21.70
N LEU A 358 9.63 -2.55 22.39
CA LEU A 358 9.42 -1.12 22.60
C LEU A 358 9.37 -0.36 21.29
N TRP A 359 10.28 -0.62 20.34
CA TRP A 359 10.21 -0.02 19.00
C TRP A 359 8.88 -0.31 18.29
N MET A 360 8.43 -1.57 18.28
CA MET A 360 7.15 -1.96 17.66
C MET A 360 5.95 -1.28 18.35
N VAL A 361 5.98 -1.17 19.67
CA VAL A 361 4.93 -0.51 20.45
C VAL A 361 4.92 1.00 20.17
N CYS A 362 6.08 1.64 20.06
CA CYS A 362 6.20 3.05 19.67
C CYS A 362 5.58 3.32 18.30
N LEU A 363 5.83 2.46 17.30
CA LEU A 363 5.14 2.56 16.01
C LEU A 363 3.62 2.47 16.18
N GLY A 364 3.14 1.56 17.03
CA GLY A 364 1.72 1.46 17.36
C GLY A 364 1.15 2.74 17.98
N VAL A 365 1.88 3.39 18.90
CA VAL A 365 1.49 4.69 19.48
C VAL A 365 1.36 5.77 18.39
N GLN A 366 2.32 5.83 17.46
CA GLN A 366 2.35 6.86 16.41
C GLN A 366 1.27 6.66 15.35
N HIS A 367 0.90 5.41 15.05
CA HIS A 367 0.03 5.10 13.91
C HIS A 367 -1.39 4.63 14.28
N ALA A 368 -1.68 4.38 15.56
CA ALA A 368 -3.03 4.01 15.98
C ALA A 368 -4.02 5.17 15.74
N THR A 369 -5.10 4.88 15.00
CA THR A 369 -6.13 5.87 14.65
C THR A 369 -7.36 5.78 15.56
N ASP A 370 -7.72 4.58 16.03
CA ASP A 370 -8.78 4.38 16.99
C ASP A 370 -8.29 4.62 18.44
N ALA A 371 -9.23 4.93 19.34
CA ALA A 371 -8.91 5.23 20.73
C ALA A 371 -8.41 3.98 21.49
N GLN A 372 -8.95 2.80 21.18
CA GLN A 372 -8.64 1.58 21.92
C GLN A 372 -7.19 1.14 21.66
N ASP A 373 -6.74 1.15 20.41
CA ASP A 373 -5.35 0.86 20.06
C ASP A 373 -4.41 1.90 20.65
N ARG A 374 -4.72 3.20 20.54
CA ARG A 374 -3.89 4.27 21.14
C ARG A 374 -3.69 4.08 22.64
N ASP A 375 -4.75 3.80 23.38
CA ASP A 375 -4.68 3.59 24.82
C ASP A 375 -3.87 2.32 25.17
N TRP A 376 -4.06 1.25 24.41
CA TRP A 376 -3.33 -0.01 24.61
C TRP A 376 -1.83 0.16 24.35
N PHE A 377 -1.46 0.71 23.19
CA PHE A 377 -0.07 0.95 22.82
C PHE A 377 0.59 1.95 23.77
N GLY A 378 -0.10 3.03 24.13
CA GLY A 378 0.41 4.02 25.09
C GLY A 378 0.69 3.42 26.46
N SER A 379 -0.24 2.61 26.97
CA SER A 379 -0.08 1.91 28.26
C SER A 379 1.08 0.90 28.22
N PHE A 380 1.24 0.17 27.11
CA PHE A 380 2.34 -0.78 26.96
C PHE A 380 3.69 -0.06 26.84
N ALA A 381 3.75 1.03 26.07
CA ALA A 381 4.96 1.85 25.93
C ALA A 381 5.41 2.38 27.29
N ALA A 382 4.51 3.02 28.05
CA ALA A 382 4.78 3.56 29.38
C ALA A 382 5.23 2.50 30.39
N ARG A 383 4.78 1.25 30.22
CA ARG A 383 5.25 0.13 31.05
C ARG A 383 6.69 -0.26 30.70
N LEU A 384 7.03 -0.33 29.43
CA LEU A 384 8.37 -0.71 28.96
C LEU A 384 9.40 0.39 29.24
N THR A 385 9.05 1.66 29.02
CA THR A 385 9.93 2.80 29.30
C THR A 385 10.29 2.89 30.78
N ARG A 386 9.29 2.76 31.69
CA ARG A 386 9.53 2.75 33.14
C ARG A 386 10.38 1.58 33.61
N ARG A 387 10.21 0.39 33.03
CA ARG A 387 11.04 -0.78 33.39
C ARG A 387 12.51 -0.61 33.02
N ARG A 388 12.80 0.20 32.00
CA ARG A 388 14.15 0.42 31.47
C ARG A 388 14.74 1.79 31.82
N ASP A 389 14.02 2.61 32.58
CA ASP A 389 14.40 3.98 32.93
C ASP A 389 14.76 4.83 31.68
N ILE A 390 13.97 4.67 30.61
CA ILE A 390 14.23 5.30 29.31
C ILE A 390 13.86 6.78 29.35
N THR A 391 14.85 7.64 29.14
CA THR A 391 14.63 9.07 28.96
C THR A 391 14.16 9.40 27.53
N ARG A 392 13.80 10.66 27.29
CA ARG A 392 13.45 11.13 25.94
C ARG A 392 14.62 10.96 24.95
N ASP A 393 15.85 11.22 25.39
CA ASP A 393 17.03 11.08 24.53
C ASP A 393 17.32 9.61 24.23
N ASP A 394 17.11 8.71 25.20
CA ASP A 394 17.20 7.27 24.99
C ASP A 394 16.16 6.76 23.99
N MET A 395 14.95 7.34 24.00
CA MET A 395 13.91 7.02 23.01
C MET A 395 14.34 7.44 21.59
N ILE A 396 14.93 8.63 21.43
CA ILE A 396 15.46 9.07 20.14
C ILE A 396 16.57 8.12 19.66
N GLN A 397 17.49 7.74 20.55
CA GLN A 397 18.55 6.78 20.23
C GLN A 397 18.01 5.38 19.93
N LEU A 398 16.96 4.95 20.61
CA LEU A 398 16.24 3.71 20.31
C LEU A 398 15.69 3.77 18.89
N MET A 399 14.84 4.76 18.59
CA MET A 399 14.21 4.90 17.27
C MET A 399 15.25 5.01 16.16
N ALA A 400 16.35 5.75 16.39
CA ALA A 400 17.46 5.89 15.45
C ALA A 400 18.15 4.57 15.08
N ARG A 401 18.09 3.53 15.93
CA ARG A 401 18.69 2.22 15.66
C ARG A 401 17.80 1.30 14.83
N TYR A 402 16.49 1.55 14.80
CA TYR A 402 15.50 0.79 14.03
C TYR A 402 14.96 1.61 12.86
N LEU A 403 14.10 1.01 12.04
CA LEU A 403 13.47 1.70 10.91
C LEU A 403 12.37 2.63 11.44
N HIS A 404 12.30 3.83 10.89
CA HIS A 404 11.38 4.87 11.35
C HIS A 404 11.20 5.93 10.27
N ARG A 405 10.17 6.78 10.39
CA ARG A 405 10.07 7.95 9.52
C ARG A 405 11.09 9.00 9.93
N CYS A 406 11.92 9.42 8.99
CA CYS A 406 12.88 10.50 9.22
C CYS A 406 12.25 11.88 9.01
N GLU A 407 12.58 12.82 9.89
CA GLU A 407 12.44 14.25 9.65
C GLU A 407 13.38 14.72 8.52
N SER A 408 13.20 15.95 8.05
CA SER A 408 14.11 16.61 7.09
C SER A 408 15.57 16.69 7.56
N THR A 409 15.78 16.58 8.87
CA THR A 409 17.10 16.55 9.51
C THR A 409 17.75 15.16 9.48
N GLY A 410 17.04 14.14 8.98
CA GLY A 410 17.45 12.73 9.05
C GLY A 410 17.25 12.10 10.43
N ARG A 411 16.69 12.83 11.40
CA ARG A 411 16.41 12.33 12.75
C ARG A 411 15.09 11.55 12.79
N PRO A 412 14.92 10.64 13.76
CA PRO A 412 13.63 9.98 13.96
C PRO A 412 12.54 10.97 14.33
N ASP A 413 11.42 10.89 13.61
CA ASP A 413 10.19 11.54 14.02
C ASP A 413 9.65 10.84 15.28
N ILE A 414 9.67 11.55 16.40
CA ILE A 414 9.16 11.08 17.70
C ILE A 414 7.82 11.75 18.06
N ASP A 415 7.20 12.47 17.14
CA ASP A 415 5.89 13.05 17.38
C ASP A 415 4.87 11.93 17.65
N GLY A 416 4.00 12.17 18.63
CA GLY A 416 3.04 11.19 19.14
C GLY A 416 3.55 10.33 20.29
N LEU A 417 4.87 10.26 20.55
CA LEU A 417 5.43 9.44 21.63
C LEU A 417 5.42 10.12 23.01
N GLN A 418 4.82 11.30 23.15
CA GLN A 418 4.81 12.04 24.42
C GLN A 418 4.10 11.23 25.53
N THR A 419 3.05 10.49 25.18
CA THR A 419 2.29 9.64 26.12
C THR A 419 3.11 8.47 26.66
N ALA A 420 4.09 7.97 25.91
CA ALA A 420 5.00 6.91 26.35
C ALA A 420 6.02 7.38 27.40
N LEU A 421 6.25 8.69 27.50
CA LEU A 421 7.23 9.33 28.39
C LEU A 421 6.59 10.15 29.53
N ALA A 422 5.27 10.34 29.52
CA ALA A 422 4.57 11.27 30.42
C ALA A 422 4.14 10.67 31.78
N GLN A 423 4.63 9.49 32.15
CA GLN A 423 4.28 8.78 33.40
C GLN A 423 5.49 8.05 33.97
#